data_AF-A0A1Y5F823-F1
#
_entry.id   AF-A0A1Y5F823-F1
#
_cell.length_a   1.000
_cell.length_b   1.000
_cell.length_c   1.000
_cell.angle_alpha   90.00
_cell.angle_beta   90.00
_cell.angle_gamma   90.00
#
_symmetry.space_group_name_H-M   'P 1'
#
loop_
_entity.id
_entity.type
_entity.pdbx_description
1 polymer ?
#
loop_
_entity_poly.entity_id
_entity_poly.type
_entity_poly.pdbx_seq_one_letter_code
_entity_poly.pdbx_strand_id
1 'polypeptide(L)'
;MKQLIALVLCLTVFTVNANVRDFQKGHVLLDLNFDEYQAWYQEMSERKDESLVDLQPETQMAINGGEKMSGWLKLINSKRSSENQVRLTSSTSRGGGIPIDRANKYGPSTIKKRYESISLEMPKVLLEVIYGSKRITSTMPLEEKELVKWFRKVSHLYQTSVRWSGMRKWLSYYAKRRERDVRGYYFLNKMESLDGKLRSYSELTNEKQLELKGHLLGICYNTLKNDKKCEATFKQYLSSAKLVSFKNKYMSNARKVWNSYYVISNPRTDVVWTRSNPKLMSVIFKDPRNTEVAHWLKTNVEEEFKRDLLGWNLEMNYVERGAGLAHLEFKPNVTPHVSGGNTLVMDANTPLGEWDSMWTIRHEYGHILRLPDCYFEFYDSKENLMVNYQLDVTDLMCSRSGDMNDRIYEELKRVYFR
;
A
#
# COMPACT_ATOMS: atom_id res chain seq x y z
N MET A 1 -44.59 54.20 -27.56
CA MET A 1 -43.35 54.86 -27.09
C MET A 1 -43.17 54.57 -25.61
N LYS A 2 -42.31 53.60 -25.26
CA LYS A 2 -41.49 53.50 -24.05
C LYS A 2 -40.87 52.08 -24.03
N GLN A 3 -39.66 52.01 -24.60
CA GLN A 3 -38.68 50.96 -24.31
C GLN A 3 -38.28 51.07 -22.83
N LEU A 4 -37.97 49.94 -22.17
CA LEU A 4 -36.65 49.75 -21.53
C LEU A 4 -36.52 48.35 -20.89
N ILE A 5 -35.56 47.60 -21.45
CA ILE A 5 -34.53 46.77 -20.79
C ILE A 5 -35.03 45.64 -19.86
N ALA A 6 -35.17 44.46 -20.46
CA ALA A 6 -35.04 43.19 -19.76
C ALA A 6 -33.55 42.91 -19.51
N LEU A 7 -33.15 42.96 -18.24
CA LEU A 7 -31.81 42.63 -17.76
C LEU A 7 -31.66 41.10 -17.77
N VAL A 8 -31.03 40.55 -18.82
CA VAL A 8 -30.63 39.14 -18.86
C VAL A 8 -29.42 38.97 -17.94
N LEU A 9 -29.65 38.54 -16.70
CA LEU A 9 -28.59 38.04 -15.83
C LEU A 9 -28.08 36.71 -16.41
N CYS A 10 -26.94 36.77 -17.11
CA CYS A 10 -26.10 35.60 -17.33
C CYS A 10 -25.60 35.09 -15.97
N LEU A 11 -26.29 34.10 -15.40
CA LEU A 11 -25.69 33.22 -14.41
C LEU A 11 -24.55 32.47 -15.10
N THR A 12 -23.32 32.96 -14.93
CA THR A 12 -22.13 32.14 -15.08
C THR A 12 -22.21 31.03 -14.03
N VAL A 13 -22.62 29.84 -14.47
CA VAL A 13 -22.37 28.59 -13.75
C VAL A 13 -20.86 28.46 -13.70
N PHE A 14 -20.25 28.88 -12.60
CA PHE A 14 -18.94 28.39 -12.23
C PHE A 14 -19.11 26.91 -11.96
N THR A 15 -18.81 26.08 -12.96
CA THR A 15 -18.43 24.70 -12.72
C THR A 15 -17.16 24.76 -11.88
N VAL A 16 -17.35 24.70 -10.56
CA VAL A 16 -16.28 24.30 -9.66
C VAL A 16 -16.01 22.85 -10.01
N ASN A 17 -15.14 22.64 -11.00
CA ASN A 17 -14.39 21.41 -11.15
C ASN A 17 -13.58 21.28 -9.87
N ALA A 18 -14.19 20.66 -8.85
CA ALA A 18 -13.48 20.17 -7.69
C ALA A 18 -12.49 19.13 -8.23
N ASN A 19 -11.29 19.60 -8.52
CA ASN A 19 -10.15 18.78 -8.88
C ASN A 19 -10.00 17.72 -7.79
N VAL A 20 -10.31 16.46 -8.15
CA VAL A 20 -9.89 15.25 -7.44
C VAL A 20 -8.37 15.10 -7.63
N ARG A 21 -7.61 16.07 -7.12
CA ARG A 21 -6.14 16.10 -7.16
C ARG A 21 -5.60 16.34 -5.77
N ASP A 22 -5.96 15.44 -4.85
CA ASP A 22 -5.15 15.25 -3.65
C ASP A 22 -4.84 13.76 -3.49
N PHE A 23 -4.32 13.15 -4.58
CA PHE A 23 -3.23 12.23 -4.38
C PHE A 23 -2.17 13.03 -3.63
N GLN A 24 -2.11 12.89 -2.30
CA GLN A 24 -1.07 13.48 -1.47
C GLN A 24 0.27 13.21 -2.16
N LYS A 25 0.81 14.26 -2.79
CA LYS A 25 1.98 14.27 -3.69
C LYS A 25 2.68 12.91 -3.86
N GLY A 26 2.23 12.13 -4.84
CA GLY A 26 2.97 10.98 -5.35
C GLY A 26 2.83 9.66 -4.57
N HIS A 27 1.95 9.56 -3.57
CA HIS A 27 1.68 8.27 -2.92
C HIS A 27 0.84 7.35 -3.80
N VAL A 28 1.31 6.13 -4.03
CA VAL A 28 0.60 5.06 -4.74
C VAL A 28 0.48 3.91 -3.76
N LEU A 29 -0.71 3.32 -3.62
CA LEU A 29 -0.90 2.17 -2.73
C LEU A 29 0.12 1.08 -3.05
N LEU A 30 0.65 0.44 -2.01
CA LEU A 30 1.43 -0.78 -2.22
C LEU A 30 0.50 -1.86 -2.77
N ASP A 31 1.04 -2.71 -3.63
CA ASP A 31 0.35 -3.90 -4.13
C ASP A 31 -0.90 -3.68 -4.99
N LEU A 32 -1.03 -2.56 -5.71
CA LEU A 32 -2.06 -2.44 -6.76
C LEU A 32 -2.04 -3.68 -7.69
N ASN A 33 -3.22 -4.12 -8.12
CA ASN A 33 -3.34 -5.20 -9.09
C ASN A 33 -2.90 -4.72 -10.49
N PHE A 34 -2.87 -5.64 -11.46
CA PHE A 34 -2.38 -5.31 -12.80
C PHE A 34 -3.21 -4.21 -13.47
N ASP A 35 -4.54 -4.31 -13.39
CA ASP A 35 -5.45 -3.37 -14.06
C ASP A 35 -5.39 -1.97 -13.42
N GLU A 36 -5.24 -1.90 -12.10
CA GLU A 36 -5.00 -0.66 -11.35
C GLU A 36 -3.69 0.03 -11.80
N TYR A 37 -2.59 -0.74 -11.92
CA TYR A 37 -1.33 -0.19 -12.44
C TYR A 37 -1.45 0.22 -13.92
N GLN A 38 -2.20 -0.51 -14.73
CA GLN A 38 -2.44 -0.18 -16.14
C GLN A 38 -3.24 1.12 -16.28
N ALA A 39 -4.32 1.28 -15.52
CA ALA A 39 -5.11 2.51 -15.51
C ALA A 39 -4.25 3.71 -15.10
N TRP A 40 -3.45 3.57 -14.03
CA TRP A 40 -2.54 4.63 -13.59
C TRP A 40 -1.44 4.95 -14.61
N TYR A 41 -0.87 3.94 -15.28
CA TYR A 41 0.10 4.16 -16.36
C TYR A 41 -0.51 4.92 -17.55
N GLN A 42 -1.72 4.54 -17.97
CA GLN A 42 -2.46 5.22 -19.04
C GLN A 42 -2.73 6.68 -18.67
N GLU A 43 -3.19 6.94 -17.45
CA GLU A 43 -3.45 8.30 -16.95
C GLU A 43 -2.16 9.16 -16.92
N MET A 44 -1.00 8.57 -16.58
CA MET A 44 0.30 9.26 -16.67
C MET A 44 0.69 9.52 -18.14
N SER A 45 0.48 8.55 -19.03
CA SER A 45 0.80 8.66 -20.45
C SER A 45 -0.04 9.73 -21.15
N GLU A 46 -1.35 9.76 -20.92
CA GLU A 46 -2.27 10.77 -21.47
C GLU A 46 -1.90 12.19 -21.04
N ARG A 47 -1.43 12.34 -19.81
CA ARG A 47 -0.96 13.61 -19.26
C ARG A 47 0.46 13.98 -19.68
N LYS A 48 1.13 13.12 -20.45
CA LYS A 48 2.55 13.27 -20.85
C LYS A 48 3.45 13.51 -19.64
N ASP A 49 3.24 12.72 -18.59
CA ASP A 49 3.97 12.86 -17.34
C ASP A 49 5.49 12.73 -17.60
N GLU A 50 6.27 13.74 -17.19
CA GLU A 50 7.72 13.79 -17.37
C GLU A 50 8.43 12.55 -16.77
N SER A 51 7.80 11.92 -15.77
CA SER A 51 8.32 10.70 -15.16
C SER A 51 8.39 9.51 -16.13
N LEU A 52 7.67 9.54 -17.26
CA LEU A 52 7.69 8.53 -18.32
C LEU A 52 8.67 8.85 -19.47
N VAL A 53 9.33 10.01 -19.46
CA VAL A 53 10.33 10.39 -20.47
C VAL A 53 11.68 9.76 -20.13
N ASP A 54 12.45 9.32 -21.13
CA ASP A 54 13.79 8.74 -20.92
C ASP A 54 13.81 7.61 -19.88
N LEU A 55 12.87 6.68 -19.99
CA LEU A 55 12.93 5.43 -19.24
C LEU A 55 14.12 4.60 -19.73
N GLN A 56 14.76 3.89 -18.80
CA GLN A 56 15.79 2.93 -19.17
C GLN A 56 15.20 1.87 -20.10
N PRO A 57 15.97 1.37 -21.09
CA PRO A 57 15.47 0.43 -22.08
C PRO A 57 14.74 -0.76 -21.45
N GLU A 58 15.31 -1.37 -20.40
CA GLU A 58 14.73 -2.54 -19.73
C GLU A 58 13.45 -2.20 -18.95
N THR A 59 13.32 -0.99 -18.41
CA THR A 59 12.07 -0.51 -17.80
C THR A 59 10.99 -0.31 -18.86
N GLN A 60 11.33 0.30 -20.00
CA GLN A 60 10.38 0.46 -21.11
C GLN A 60 9.97 -0.91 -21.69
N MET A 61 10.91 -1.82 -21.86
CA MET A 61 10.64 -3.19 -22.32
C MET A 61 9.72 -3.94 -21.36
N ALA A 62 9.98 -3.85 -20.04
CA ALA A 62 9.12 -4.42 -19.01
C ALA A 62 7.68 -3.91 -19.09
N ILE A 63 7.50 -2.59 -19.27
CA ILE A 63 6.18 -1.96 -19.42
C ILE A 63 5.49 -2.47 -20.70
N ASN A 64 6.17 -2.41 -21.84
CA ASN A 64 5.63 -2.85 -23.13
C ASN A 64 5.23 -4.33 -23.11
N GLY A 65 6.04 -5.19 -22.48
CA GLY A 65 5.75 -6.60 -22.32
C GLY A 65 4.50 -6.85 -21.47
N GLY A 66 4.32 -6.10 -20.38
CA GLY A 66 3.11 -6.18 -19.56
C GLY A 66 1.85 -5.75 -20.31
N GLU A 67 1.90 -4.63 -21.04
CA GLU A 67 0.78 -4.18 -21.90
C GLU A 67 0.41 -5.25 -22.94
N LYS A 68 1.41 -5.82 -23.62
CA LYS A 68 1.18 -6.86 -24.65
C LYS A 68 0.63 -8.15 -24.03
N MET A 69 1.13 -8.55 -22.85
CA MET A 69 0.62 -9.69 -22.09
C MET A 69 -0.84 -9.48 -21.65
N SER A 70 -1.19 -8.28 -21.17
CA SER A 70 -2.57 -7.93 -20.81
C SER A 70 -3.52 -7.99 -21.99
N GLY A 71 -3.12 -7.41 -23.14
CA GLY A 71 -3.88 -7.53 -24.39
C GLY A 71 -4.07 -8.99 -24.81
N TRP A 72 -3.05 -9.82 -24.64
CA TRP A 72 -3.14 -11.25 -24.91
C TRP A 72 -4.11 -11.97 -23.98
N LEU A 73 -4.04 -11.71 -22.67
CA LEU A 73 -4.95 -12.29 -21.68
C LEU A 73 -6.41 -11.91 -21.97
N LYS A 74 -6.68 -10.64 -22.30
CA LYS A 74 -7.99 -10.16 -22.73
C LYS A 74 -8.51 -10.91 -23.96
N LEU A 75 -7.65 -11.14 -24.97
CA LEU A 75 -8.00 -11.90 -26.17
C LEU A 75 -8.27 -13.40 -25.90
N ILE A 76 -7.54 -14.02 -24.97
CA ILE A 76 -7.79 -15.41 -24.54
C ILE A 76 -9.13 -15.49 -23.81
N ASN A 77 -9.41 -14.55 -22.92
CA ASN A 77 -10.62 -14.52 -22.10
C ASN A 77 -11.89 -14.11 -22.88
N SER A 78 -11.77 -13.41 -24.00
CA SER A 78 -12.93 -13.01 -24.82
C SER A 78 -13.69 -14.20 -25.43
N LYS A 79 -13.12 -15.41 -25.39
CA LYS A 79 -13.73 -16.65 -25.86
C LYS A 79 -14.15 -17.60 -24.73
N ARG A 80 -14.02 -17.18 -23.47
CA ARG A 80 -14.30 -17.99 -22.28
C ARG A 80 -15.52 -17.43 -21.55
N SER A 81 -16.29 -18.29 -20.90
CA SER A 81 -17.31 -17.83 -19.94
C SER A 81 -16.65 -17.20 -18.72
N SER A 82 -17.38 -16.39 -17.96
CA SER A 82 -16.91 -15.72 -16.75
C SER A 82 -16.23 -16.64 -15.74
N GLU A 83 -16.74 -17.87 -15.61
CA GLU A 83 -16.27 -18.89 -14.66
C GLU A 83 -14.96 -19.55 -15.13
N ASN A 84 -14.69 -19.53 -16.43
CA ASN A 84 -13.56 -20.21 -17.06
C ASN A 84 -12.46 -19.25 -17.51
N GLN A 85 -12.55 -17.95 -17.18
CA GLN A 85 -11.53 -16.98 -17.53
C GLN A 85 -10.20 -17.29 -16.83
N VAL A 86 -9.10 -17.13 -17.57
CA VAL A 86 -7.76 -17.18 -17.00
C VAL A 86 -7.57 -15.93 -16.13
N ARG A 87 -7.35 -16.12 -14.84
CA ARG A 87 -7.10 -15.04 -13.88
C ARG A 87 -5.67 -15.11 -13.35
N LEU A 88 -5.03 -13.95 -13.22
CA LEU A 88 -3.69 -13.87 -12.61
C LEU A 88 -3.77 -13.81 -11.09
N THR A 89 -4.92 -13.44 -10.53
CA THR A 89 -5.23 -13.37 -9.11
C THR A 89 -6.26 -14.44 -8.72
N SER A 90 -6.20 -14.89 -7.47
CA SER A 90 -7.18 -15.77 -6.82
C SER A 90 -7.17 -15.49 -5.31
N SER A 91 -8.23 -15.90 -4.60
CA SER A 91 -8.26 -15.84 -3.12
C SER A 91 -7.09 -16.61 -2.47
N THR A 92 -6.58 -17.64 -3.14
CA THR A 92 -5.40 -18.40 -2.74
C THR A 92 -4.07 -17.73 -3.11
N SER A 93 -4.10 -16.71 -3.96
CA SER A 93 -2.92 -15.93 -4.34
C SER A 93 -2.80 -14.62 -3.56
N ARG A 94 -3.42 -14.53 -2.37
CA ARG A 94 -3.08 -13.51 -1.34
C ARG A 94 -1.56 -13.36 -1.35
N GLY A 95 -1.05 -12.26 -1.90
CA GLY A 95 0.39 -12.10 -2.11
C GLY A 95 1.12 -12.35 -0.81
N GLY A 96 2.30 -12.98 -0.79
CA GLY A 96 2.95 -13.42 0.47
C GLY A 96 3.34 -12.29 1.45
N GLY A 97 2.85 -11.07 1.24
CA GLY A 97 3.27 -9.86 1.91
C GLY A 97 4.70 -9.49 1.55
N ILE A 98 5.12 -8.33 2.04
CA ILE A 98 6.50 -7.87 1.96
C ILE A 98 6.94 -7.63 3.41
N PRO A 99 7.33 -8.69 4.16
CA PRO A 99 7.61 -8.53 5.58
C PRO A 99 8.81 -7.61 5.81
N ILE A 100 8.80 -6.88 6.93
CA ILE A 100 9.83 -5.91 7.33
C ILE A 100 11.27 -6.47 7.33
N ASP A 101 11.42 -7.77 7.59
CA ASP A 101 12.72 -8.45 7.57
C ASP A 101 13.19 -8.88 6.17
N ARG A 102 12.29 -8.81 5.18
CA ARG A 102 12.55 -9.06 3.76
C ARG A 102 11.94 -7.96 2.91
N ALA A 103 12.31 -6.73 3.21
CA ALA A 103 11.87 -5.56 2.47
C ALA A 103 12.12 -5.73 0.97
N ASN A 104 11.12 -5.40 0.16
CA ASN A 104 11.27 -5.39 -1.29
C ASN A 104 12.06 -4.13 -1.68
N LYS A 105 13.11 -4.37 -2.46
CA LYS A 105 13.93 -3.30 -3.04
C LYS A 105 13.70 -3.30 -4.54
N TYR A 106 13.36 -2.16 -5.09
CA TYR A 106 13.09 -2.04 -6.52
C TYR A 106 13.58 -0.73 -7.12
N GLY A 107 13.84 -0.76 -8.42
CA GLY A 107 14.45 0.34 -9.17
C GLY A 107 15.22 -0.20 -10.38
N PRO A 108 15.95 0.66 -11.10
CA PRO A 108 16.64 0.38 -12.35
C PRO A 108 17.35 -0.97 -12.43
N SER A 109 18.29 -1.20 -11.51
CA SER A 109 19.14 -2.38 -11.51
C SER A 109 18.36 -3.67 -11.24
N THR A 110 17.37 -3.60 -10.35
CA THR A 110 16.52 -4.76 -10.04
C THR A 110 15.53 -5.08 -11.15
N ILE A 111 14.98 -4.06 -11.83
CA ILE A 111 14.09 -4.22 -12.99
C ILE A 111 14.87 -4.88 -14.13
N LYS A 112 16.05 -4.35 -14.46
CA LYS A 112 16.96 -4.94 -15.45
C LYS A 112 17.25 -6.42 -15.16
N LYS A 113 17.71 -6.72 -13.94
CA LYS A 113 18.03 -8.10 -13.53
C LYS A 113 16.82 -9.04 -13.64
N ARG A 114 15.63 -8.58 -13.23
CA ARG A 114 14.39 -9.37 -13.34
C ARG A 114 13.97 -9.58 -14.80
N TYR A 115 14.08 -8.55 -15.64
CA TYR A 115 13.82 -8.63 -17.07
C TYR A 115 14.76 -9.64 -17.76
N GLU A 116 16.06 -9.59 -17.48
CA GLU A 116 17.05 -10.51 -18.03
C GLU A 116 16.78 -11.96 -17.61
N SER A 117 16.51 -12.21 -16.32
CA SER A 117 16.16 -13.55 -15.83
C SER A 117 14.87 -14.07 -16.46
N ILE A 118 13.82 -13.26 -16.54
CA ILE A 118 12.57 -13.63 -17.20
C ILE A 118 12.81 -13.95 -18.68
N SER A 119 13.58 -13.12 -19.39
CA SER A 119 13.86 -13.31 -20.82
C SER A 119 14.68 -14.56 -21.11
N LEU A 120 15.60 -14.93 -20.22
CA LEU A 120 16.43 -16.13 -20.34
C LEU A 120 15.64 -17.42 -20.07
N GLU A 121 14.77 -17.40 -19.06
CA GLU A 121 14.07 -18.61 -18.60
C GLU A 121 12.71 -18.84 -19.32
N MET A 122 12.11 -17.79 -19.90
CA MET A 122 10.78 -17.86 -20.51
C MET A 122 10.79 -18.77 -21.76
N PRO A 123 9.78 -19.64 -21.95
CA PRO A 123 9.61 -20.41 -23.17
C PRO A 123 9.67 -19.50 -24.41
N LYS A 124 10.47 -19.88 -25.40
CA LYS A 124 10.73 -19.07 -26.62
C LYS A 124 9.44 -18.60 -27.29
N VAL A 125 8.40 -19.44 -27.31
CA VAL A 125 7.08 -19.09 -27.88
C VAL A 125 6.41 -17.91 -27.16
N LEU A 126 6.52 -17.83 -25.83
CA LEU A 126 5.99 -16.69 -25.07
C LEU A 126 6.90 -15.47 -25.24
N LEU A 127 8.22 -15.65 -25.22
CA LEU A 127 9.20 -14.57 -25.37
C LEU A 127 9.00 -13.80 -26.69
N GLU A 128 8.85 -14.54 -27.80
CA GLU A 128 8.64 -13.96 -29.13
C GLU A 128 7.29 -13.23 -29.26
N VAL A 129 6.27 -13.65 -28.50
CA VAL A 129 4.98 -12.95 -28.47
C VAL A 129 5.03 -11.74 -27.54
N ILE A 130 5.55 -11.85 -26.32
CA ILE A 130 5.50 -10.77 -25.32
C ILE A 130 6.53 -9.68 -25.63
N TYR A 131 7.75 -10.05 -25.99
CA TYR A 131 8.86 -9.11 -26.19
C TYR A 131 9.37 -9.07 -27.64
N GLY A 132 8.92 -9.99 -28.50
CA GLY A 132 9.28 -10.03 -29.92
C GLY A 132 8.20 -9.45 -30.85
N SER A 133 8.34 -9.77 -32.14
CA SER A 133 7.47 -9.28 -33.22
C SER A 133 6.23 -10.14 -33.48
N LYS A 134 6.10 -11.32 -32.84
CA LYS A 134 4.93 -12.18 -33.05
C LYS A 134 3.66 -11.50 -32.52
N ARG A 135 2.55 -11.70 -33.25
CA ARG A 135 1.22 -11.20 -32.86
C ARG A 135 0.63 -12.09 -31.77
N ILE A 136 -0.18 -11.49 -30.90
CA ILE A 136 -0.99 -12.23 -29.92
C ILE A 136 -2.07 -13.05 -30.65
N THR A 137 -2.42 -14.21 -30.11
CA THR A 137 -3.44 -15.12 -30.67
C THR A 137 -4.44 -15.51 -29.59
N SER A 138 -5.65 -15.94 -29.97
CA SER A 138 -6.62 -16.44 -28.97
C SER A 138 -6.30 -17.86 -28.48
N THR A 139 -5.30 -18.52 -29.06
CA THR A 139 -4.88 -19.89 -28.70
C THR A 139 -3.75 -19.85 -27.68
N MET A 140 -3.83 -20.69 -26.65
CA MET A 140 -2.76 -20.81 -25.67
C MET A 140 -1.65 -21.72 -26.23
N PRO A 141 -0.39 -21.24 -26.33
CA PRO A 141 0.70 -22.06 -26.86
C PRO A 141 1.27 -23.03 -25.82
N LEU A 142 0.82 -22.95 -24.58
CA LEU A 142 1.24 -23.78 -23.44
C LEU A 142 0.01 -24.19 -22.63
N GLU A 143 0.19 -25.19 -21.77
CA GLU A 143 -0.75 -25.50 -20.69
C GLU A 143 -1.06 -24.28 -19.83
N GLU A 144 -2.32 -24.13 -19.43
CA GLU A 144 -2.82 -22.93 -18.74
C GLU A 144 -2.01 -22.62 -17.48
N LYS A 145 -1.65 -23.64 -16.70
CA LYS A 145 -0.85 -23.49 -15.48
C LYS A 145 0.53 -22.87 -15.75
N GLU A 146 1.20 -23.30 -16.81
CA GLU A 146 2.51 -22.73 -17.19
C GLU A 146 2.34 -21.33 -17.78
N LEU A 147 1.30 -21.08 -18.58
CA LEU A 147 0.98 -19.75 -19.08
C LEU A 147 0.77 -18.75 -17.93
N VAL A 148 -0.09 -19.08 -16.96
CA VAL A 148 -0.39 -18.25 -15.79
C VAL A 148 0.86 -17.95 -14.98
N LYS A 149 1.74 -18.95 -14.79
CA LYS A 149 3.02 -18.78 -14.10
C LYS A 149 3.90 -17.70 -14.77
N TRP A 150 4.03 -17.74 -16.10
CA TRP A 150 4.80 -16.74 -16.84
C TRP A 150 4.12 -15.38 -16.89
N PHE A 151 2.81 -15.35 -17.08
CA PHE A 151 2.04 -14.10 -17.06
C PHE A 151 2.12 -13.41 -15.71
N ARG A 152 2.13 -14.15 -14.59
CA ARG A 152 2.39 -13.60 -13.25
C ARG A 152 3.78 -12.98 -13.14
N LYS A 153 4.83 -13.65 -13.64
CA LYS A 153 6.20 -13.08 -13.65
C LYS A 153 6.26 -11.76 -14.44
N VAL A 154 5.67 -11.73 -15.64
CA VAL A 154 5.60 -10.52 -16.49
C VAL A 154 4.76 -9.42 -15.84
N SER A 155 3.62 -9.78 -15.25
CA SER A 155 2.75 -8.88 -14.50
C SER A 155 3.50 -8.22 -13.34
N HIS A 156 4.19 -8.97 -12.48
CA HIS A 156 4.97 -8.40 -11.39
C HIS A 156 6.09 -7.46 -11.87
N LEU A 157 6.78 -7.83 -12.96
CA LEU A 157 7.81 -6.98 -13.55
C LEU A 157 7.21 -5.68 -14.10
N TYR A 158 6.07 -5.75 -14.78
CA TYR A 158 5.31 -4.60 -15.26
C TYR A 158 4.93 -3.66 -14.12
N GLN A 159 4.25 -4.18 -13.08
CA GLN A 159 3.80 -3.41 -11.93
C GLN A 159 4.96 -2.68 -11.23
N THR A 160 6.07 -3.40 -11.01
CA THR A 160 7.31 -2.81 -10.45
C THR A 160 7.86 -1.68 -11.32
N SER A 161 7.80 -1.85 -12.64
CA SER A 161 8.34 -0.89 -13.61
C SER A 161 7.48 0.36 -13.74
N VAL A 162 6.15 0.21 -13.77
CA VAL A 162 5.19 1.32 -13.75
C VAL A 162 5.33 2.10 -12.44
N ARG A 163 5.37 1.39 -11.29
CA ARG A 163 5.59 1.99 -9.98
C ARG A 163 6.85 2.83 -9.93
N TRP A 164 8.00 2.25 -10.29
CA TRP A 164 9.27 2.97 -10.34
C TRP A 164 9.17 4.22 -11.23
N SER A 165 8.60 4.06 -12.43
CA SER A 165 8.49 5.14 -13.41
C SER A 165 7.70 6.32 -12.84
N GLY A 166 6.49 6.09 -12.33
CA GLY A 166 5.64 7.16 -11.78
C GLY A 166 6.19 7.81 -10.50
N MET A 167 7.01 7.11 -9.73
CA MET A 167 7.60 7.62 -8.48
C MET A 167 8.90 8.40 -8.67
N ARG A 168 9.58 8.26 -9.82
CA ARG A 168 10.91 8.82 -10.06
C ARG A 168 10.98 10.35 -9.92
N LYS A 169 9.91 11.08 -10.22
CA LYS A 169 9.88 12.54 -10.01
C LYS A 169 9.81 12.95 -8.53
N TRP A 170 9.51 12.00 -7.64
CA TRP A 170 9.35 12.22 -6.20
C TRP A 170 10.48 11.60 -5.37
N LEU A 171 11.60 11.19 -5.97
CA LEU A 171 12.69 10.53 -5.23
C LEU A 171 13.21 11.37 -4.06
N SER A 172 13.28 12.70 -4.20
CA SER A 172 13.66 13.60 -3.10
C SER A 172 12.67 13.57 -1.93
N TYR A 173 11.36 13.44 -2.22
CA TYR A 173 10.33 13.28 -1.20
C TYR A 173 10.47 11.92 -0.51
N TYR A 174 10.61 10.84 -1.29
CA TYR A 174 10.81 9.49 -0.76
C TYR A 174 12.13 9.32 -0.01
N ALA A 175 13.19 10.06 -0.37
CA ALA A 175 14.45 10.07 0.37
C ALA A 175 14.27 10.64 1.78
N LYS A 176 13.50 11.75 1.90
CA LYS A 176 13.18 12.35 3.19
C LYS A 176 12.37 11.41 4.07
N ARG A 177 11.44 10.65 3.47
CA ARG A 177 10.61 9.67 4.21
C ARG A 177 11.44 8.68 5.01
N ARG A 178 12.69 8.35 4.61
CA ARG A 178 13.62 7.47 5.36
C ARG A 178 13.71 7.79 6.86
N GLU A 179 13.41 9.03 7.28
CA GLU A 179 13.30 9.37 8.71
C GLU A 179 12.27 8.53 9.49
N ARG A 180 11.31 7.93 8.79
CA ARG A 180 10.30 7.02 9.32
C ARG A 180 10.64 5.53 9.11
N ASP A 181 11.83 5.18 8.61
CA ASP A 181 12.26 3.78 8.54
C ASP A 181 12.41 3.22 9.96
N VAL A 182 11.64 2.19 10.27
CA VAL A 182 11.54 1.60 11.62
C VAL A 182 12.29 0.28 11.76
N ARG A 183 12.96 -0.21 10.71
CA ARG A 183 13.68 -1.48 10.75
C ARG A 183 14.72 -1.52 11.87
N GLY A 184 15.42 -0.42 12.11
CA GLY A 184 16.38 -0.32 13.22
C GLY A 184 15.72 -0.60 14.59
N TYR A 185 14.53 -0.04 14.84
CA TYR A 185 13.77 -0.31 16.05
C TYR A 185 13.31 -1.77 16.12
N TYR A 186 12.71 -2.26 15.03
CA TYR A 186 12.17 -3.62 14.92
C TYR A 186 13.21 -4.69 15.29
N PHE A 187 14.38 -4.65 14.65
CA PHE A 187 15.41 -5.67 14.87
C PHE A 187 16.06 -5.57 16.26
N LEU A 188 16.32 -4.35 16.75
CA LEU A 188 16.87 -4.16 18.11
C LEU A 188 15.89 -4.63 19.18
N ASN A 189 14.59 -4.37 19.01
CA ASN A 189 13.57 -4.75 19.99
C ASN A 189 13.31 -6.26 20.05
N LYS A 190 13.58 -7.00 18.97
CA LYS A 190 13.50 -8.47 18.94
C LYS A 190 14.78 -9.16 19.40
N MET A 191 15.87 -8.42 19.61
CA MET A 191 17.16 -9.01 19.94
C MET A 191 17.27 -9.33 21.43
N GLU A 192 17.38 -10.62 21.74
CA GLU A 192 17.67 -11.08 23.10
C GLU A 192 19.03 -10.57 23.58
N SER A 193 19.10 -10.19 24.86
CA SER A 193 20.31 -9.73 25.53
C SER A 193 21.05 -8.60 24.80
N LEU A 194 20.30 -7.69 24.15
CA LEU A 194 20.85 -6.59 23.36
C LEU A 194 21.90 -5.79 24.14
N ASP A 195 21.64 -5.42 25.40
CA ASP A 195 22.59 -4.63 26.20
C ASP A 195 23.90 -5.39 26.49
N GLY A 196 23.82 -6.71 26.66
CA GLY A 196 25.00 -7.57 26.77
C GLY A 196 25.83 -7.52 25.48
N LYS A 197 25.19 -7.75 24.33
CA LYS A 197 25.83 -7.68 23.00
C LYS A 197 26.44 -6.31 22.70
N LEU A 198 25.82 -5.23 23.16
CA LEU A 198 26.36 -3.87 22.99
C LEU A 198 27.55 -3.59 23.91
N ARG A 199 27.64 -4.22 25.09
CA ARG A 199 28.81 -4.13 25.98
C ARG A 199 29.99 -4.93 25.44
N SER A 200 29.74 -6.12 24.89
CA SER A 200 30.75 -6.98 24.26
C SER A 200 30.83 -6.80 22.74
N TYR A 201 30.53 -5.60 22.22
CA TYR A 201 30.41 -5.37 20.77
C TYR A 201 31.68 -5.75 19.99
N SER A 202 32.86 -5.48 20.54
CA SER A 202 34.15 -5.83 19.94
C SER A 202 34.42 -7.34 19.83
N GLU A 203 33.72 -8.15 20.63
CA GLU A 203 33.85 -9.61 20.64
C GLU A 203 32.91 -10.29 19.64
N LEU A 204 31.95 -9.54 19.07
CA LEU A 204 31.03 -10.04 18.05
C LEU A 204 31.74 -10.25 16.71
N THR A 205 31.19 -11.11 15.86
CA THR A 205 31.65 -11.26 14.48
C THR A 205 31.47 -9.96 13.70
N ASN A 206 32.31 -9.73 12.69
CA ASN A 206 32.23 -8.55 11.82
C ASN A 206 30.83 -8.36 11.21
N GLU A 207 30.18 -9.47 10.81
CA GLU A 207 28.81 -9.45 10.29
C GLU A 207 27.82 -8.92 11.33
N LYS A 208 27.89 -9.42 12.57
CA LYS A 208 27.00 -8.97 13.67
C LYS A 208 27.30 -7.56 14.11
N GLN A 209 28.56 -7.14 14.09
CA GLN A 209 28.94 -5.75 14.31
C GLN A 209 28.31 -4.83 13.26
N LEU A 210 28.40 -5.19 11.97
CA LEU A 210 27.84 -4.41 10.88
C LEU A 210 26.31 -4.34 10.93
N GLU A 211 25.65 -5.46 11.22
CA GLU A 211 24.19 -5.54 11.42
C GLU A 211 23.73 -4.61 12.56
N LEU A 212 24.32 -4.77 13.76
CA LEU A 212 24.01 -3.92 14.92
C LEU A 212 24.29 -2.45 14.64
N LYS A 213 25.42 -2.13 14.00
CA LYS A 213 25.74 -0.77 13.58
C LYS A 213 24.63 -0.21 12.70
N GLY A 214 24.20 -0.95 11.68
CA GLY A 214 23.11 -0.53 10.79
C GLY A 214 21.83 -0.21 11.54
N HIS A 215 21.41 -1.08 12.46
CA HIS A 215 20.18 -0.86 13.25
C HIS A 215 20.29 0.32 14.22
N LEU A 216 21.43 0.46 14.90
CA LEU A 216 21.70 1.59 15.82
C LEU A 216 21.70 2.92 15.06
N LEU A 217 22.31 2.96 13.88
CA LEU A 217 22.25 4.15 13.02
C LEU A 217 20.83 4.45 12.55
N GLY A 218 20.02 3.40 12.28
CA GLY A 218 18.60 3.55 11.96
C GLY A 218 17.83 4.29 13.05
N ILE A 219 17.91 3.84 14.31
CA ILE A 219 17.21 4.51 15.42
C ILE A 219 17.73 5.93 15.69
N CYS A 220 19.03 6.17 15.46
CA CYS A 220 19.59 7.51 15.51
C CYS A 220 19.02 8.41 14.41
N TYR A 221 18.89 7.88 13.19
CA TYR A 221 18.39 8.62 12.03
C TYR A 221 16.94 9.06 12.21
N ASN A 222 16.10 8.26 12.87
CA ASN A 222 14.74 8.67 13.25
C ASN A 222 14.73 9.98 14.07
N THR A 223 15.81 10.26 14.80
CA THR A 223 15.94 11.47 15.64
C THR A 223 16.70 12.59 14.93
N LEU A 224 17.90 12.32 14.42
CA LEU A 224 18.80 13.35 13.91
C LEU A 224 18.61 13.66 12.42
N LYS A 225 18.01 12.74 11.65
CA LYS A 225 17.76 12.89 10.21
C LYS A 225 19.03 13.25 9.42
N ASN A 226 20.19 12.77 9.87
CA ASN A 226 21.49 13.10 9.31
C ASN A 226 22.46 11.92 9.49
N ASP A 227 22.78 11.24 8.39
CA ASP A 227 23.65 10.08 8.38
C ASP A 227 25.05 10.39 8.94
N LYS A 228 25.66 11.52 8.52
CA LYS A 228 27.02 11.90 8.95
C LYS A 228 27.07 12.13 10.46
N LYS A 229 26.08 12.82 11.02
CA LYS A 229 25.98 13.07 12.47
C LYS A 229 25.73 11.78 13.25
N CYS A 230 24.89 10.88 12.74
CA CYS A 230 24.67 9.57 13.36
C CYS A 230 25.94 8.72 13.35
N GLU A 231 26.66 8.66 12.24
CA GLU A 231 27.94 7.95 12.12
C GLU A 231 29.01 8.51 13.07
N ALA A 232 29.18 9.84 13.10
CA ALA A 232 30.12 10.48 14.01
C ALA A 232 29.78 10.20 15.48
N THR A 233 28.50 10.31 15.84
CA THR A 233 28.03 10.01 17.20
C THR A 233 28.23 8.54 17.54
N PHE A 234 27.93 7.62 16.62
CA PHE A 234 28.14 6.19 16.83
C PHE A 234 29.61 5.89 17.10
N LYS A 235 30.53 6.42 16.28
CA LYS A 235 31.99 6.25 16.47
C LYS A 235 32.45 6.76 17.83
N GLN A 236 31.94 7.92 18.27
CA GLN A 236 32.26 8.46 19.60
C GLN A 236 31.82 7.50 20.72
N TYR A 237 30.59 6.99 20.68
CA TYR A 237 30.08 6.06 21.69
C TYR A 237 30.76 4.69 21.61
N LEU A 238 31.15 4.23 20.42
CA LEU A 238 31.92 3.01 20.23
C LEU A 238 33.31 3.14 20.88
N SER A 239 34.04 4.21 20.59
CA SER A 239 35.40 4.45 21.13
C SER A 239 35.45 4.59 22.65
N SER A 240 34.31 4.94 23.28
CA SER A 240 34.18 5.09 24.73
C SER A 240 33.45 3.91 25.39
N ALA A 241 33.21 2.80 24.66
CA ALA A 241 32.50 1.61 25.13
C ALA A 241 31.09 1.90 25.71
N LYS A 242 30.36 2.89 25.15
CA LYS A 242 29.07 3.38 25.62
C LYS A 242 27.89 3.05 24.70
N LEU A 243 27.96 2.01 23.88
CA LEU A 243 26.88 1.71 22.91
C LEU A 243 25.49 1.49 23.55
N VAL A 244 25.41 0.98 24.78
CA VAL A 244 24.14 0.92 25.53
C VAL A 244 23.54 2.31 25.74
N SER A 245 24.37 3.30 26.08
CA SER A 245 23.93 4.69 26.23
C SER A 245 23.52 5.31 24.89
N PHE A 246 24.20 4.95 23.78
CA PHE A 246 23.79 5.36 22.43
C PHE A 246 22.38 4.82 22.11
N LYS A 247 22.16 3.53 22.33
CA LYS A 247 20.84 2.89 22.14
C LYS A 247 19.77 3.59 22.96
N ASN A 248 19.97 3.75 24.27
CA ASN A 248 18.99 4.36 25.18
C ASN A 248 18.63 5.80 24.78
N LYS A 249 19.60 6.58 24.28
CA LYS A 249 19.39 7.96 23.82
C LYS A 249 18.39 8.06 22.66
N TYR A 250 18.43 7.11 21.71
CA TYR A 250 17.66 7.20 20.47
C TYR A 250 16.41 6.28 20.44
N MET A 251 16.35 5.27 21.31
CA MET A 251 15.28 4.26 21.32
C MET A 251 13.88 4.85 21.53
N SER A 252 13.72 5.85 22.41
CA SER A 252 12.41 6.45 22.70
C SER A 252 11.78 7.08 21.45
N ASN A 253 12.56 7.83 20.68
CA ASN A 253 12.04 8.44 19.45
C ASN A 253 11.76 7.39 18.37
N ALA A 254 12.63 6.39 18.21
CA ALA A 254 12.39 5.30 17.28
C ALA A 254 11.11 4.52 17.61
N ARG A 255 10.81 4.31 18.91
CA ARG A 255 9.53 3.75 19.37
C ARG A 255 8.34 4.64 19.02
N LYS A 256 8.46 5.97 19.15
CA LYS A 256 7.39 6.90 18.74
C LYS A 256 7.08 6.79 17.25
N VAL A 257 8.11 6.69 16.41
CA VAL A 257 7.94 6.46 14.97
C VAL A 257 7.27 5.11 14.70
N TRP A 258 7.71 4.03 15.35
CA TRP A 258 7.04 2.72 15.28
C TRP A 258 5.55 2.80 15.65
N ASN A 259 5.23 3.42 16.78
CA ASN A 259 3.84 3.55 17.24
C ASN A 259 2.97 4.39 16.29
N SER A 260 3.54 5.30 15.50
CA SER A 260 2.79 6.09 14.51
C SER A 260 2.14 5.25 13.40
N TYR A 261 2.55 3.99 13.23
CA TYR A 261 1.96 3.04 12.29
C TYR A 261 0.84 2.20 12.89
N TYR A 262 0.57 2.29 14.19
CA TYR A 262 -0.42 1.42 14.86
C TYR A 262 -1.42 2.17 15.72
N VAL A 263 -1.07 3.36 16.20
CA VAL A 263 -1.84 4.08 17.21
C VAL A 263 -2.76 5.10 16.54
N ILE A 264 -4.05 5.01 16.86
CA ILE A 264 -5.08 6.00 16.55
C ILE A 264 -4.80 7.25 17.40
N SER A 265 -4.47 8.35 16.72
CA SER A 265 -4.19 9.63 17.36
C SER A 265 -5.39 10.59 17.42
N ASN A 266 -6.38 10.41 16.55
CA ASN A 266 -7.56 11.28 16.46
C ASN A 266 -8.82 10.41 16.36
N PRO A 267 -9.34 9.91 17.49
CA PRO A 267 -10.45 8.98 17.48
C PRO A 267 -11.75 9.64 17.06
N ARG A 268 -12.63 8.83 16.46
CA ARG A 268 -14.00 9.24 16.18
C ARG A 268 -14.79 9.47 17.48
N THR A 269 -15.78 10.35 17.44
CA THR A 269 -16.67 10.63 18.59
C THR A 269 -18.04 9.97 18.46
N ASP A 270 -18.36 9.40 17.30
CA ASP A 270 -19.63 8.75 16.96
C ASP A 270 -19.56 7.20 17.07
N VAL A 271 -18.52 6.68 17.72
CA VAL A 271 -18.36 5.24 18.01
C VAL A 271 -18.81 4.98 19.45
N VAL A 272 -19.66 3.97 19.64
CA VAL A 272 -20.19 3.57 20.93
C VAL A 272 -19.72 2.16 21.27
N TRP A 273 -18.92 2.03 22.34
CA TRP A 273 -18.51 0.75 22.91
C TRP A 273 -18.36 0.90 24.42
N THR A 274 -19.24 0.26 25.19
CA THR A 274 -19.42 0.53 26.62
C THR A 274 -19.28 -0.72 27.46
N ARG A 275 -18.98 -0.58 28.76
CA ARG A 275 -18.99 -1.70 29.71
C ARG A 275 -20.32 -2.45 29.80
N SER A 276 -21.44 -1.78 29.54
CA SER A 276 -22.77 -2.41 29.52
C SER A 276 -22.99 -3.29 28.29
N ASN A 277 -22.27 -3.03 27.20
CA ASN A 277 -22.28 -3.86 26.00
C ASN A 277 -20.83 -4.10 25.50
N PRO A 278 -20.03 -4.88 26.25
CA PRO A 278 -18.60 -5.01 25.95
C PRO A 278 -18.32 -5.85 24.69
N LYS A 279 -19.34 -6.53 24.18
CA LYS A 279 -19.27 -7.43 23.01
C LYS A 279 -19.62 -6.74 21.69
N LEU A 280 -20.14 -5.51 21.73
CA LEU A 280 -20.58 -4.80 20.53
C LEU A 280 -19.96 -3.41 20.49
N MET A 281 -19.29 -3.10 19.38
CA MET A 281 -18.90 -1.74 19.03
C MET A 281 -19.80 -1.24 17.90
N SER A 282 -20.62 -0.24 18.19
CA SER A 282 -21.54 0.35 17.22
C SER A 282 -20.93 1.60 16.58
N VAL A 283 -21.03 1.70 15.24
CA VAL A 283 -20.49 2.80 14.44
C VAL A 283 -21.59 3.36 13.56
N ILE A 284 -21.84 4.67 13.65
CA ILE A 284 -22.83 5.33 12.80
C ILE A 284 -22.28 5.51 11.39
N PHE A 285 -23.09 5.15 10.39
CA PHE A 285 -22.74 5.27 8.98
C PHE A 285 -23.93 5.81 8.18
N LYS A 286 -23.68 6.63 7.16
CA LYS A 286 -24.76 7.17 6.30
C LYS A 286 -25.32 6.05 5.42
N ASP A 287 -26.63 5.90 5.41
CA ASP A 287 -27.32 4.93 4.55
C ASP A 287 -26.97 5.17 3.06
N PRO A 288 -26.40 4.18 2.34
CA PRO A 288 -26.15 4.25 0.91
C PRO A 288 -27.41 4.39 0.04
N ARG A 289 -28.61 4.13 0.59
CA ARG A 289 -29.94 4.09 -0.07
C ARG A 289 -30.12 2.97 -1.11
N ASN A 290 -29.03 2.38 -1.58
CA ASN A 290 -29.04 1.15 -2.37
C ASN A 290 -28.89 -0.04 -1.43
N THR A 291 -29.89 -0.93 -1.41
CA THR A 291 -29.95 -2.09 -0.50
C THR A 291 -28.87 -3.12 -0.77
N GLU A 292 -28.50 -3.35 -2.04
CA GLU A 292 -27.41 -4.25 -2.43
C GLU A 292 -26.07 -3.73 -1.92
N VAL A 293 -25.78 -2.44 -2.13
CA VAL A 293 -24.57 -1.79 -1.63
C VAL A 293 -24.54 -1.79 -0.11
N ALA A 294 -25.66 -1.47 0.54
CA ALA A 294 -25.77 -1.47 2.00
C ALA A 294 -25.52 -2.86 2.59
N HIS A 295 -26.05 -3.91 1.97
CA HIS A 295 -25.82 -5.30 2.37
C HIS A 295 -24.36 -5.69 2.15
N TRP A 296 -23.81 -5.46 0.95
CA TRP A 296 -22.43 -5.76 0.61
C TRP A 296 -21.43 -5.08 1.57
N LEU A 297 -21.65 -3.80 1.88
CA LEU A 297 -20.80 -3.04 2.80
C LEU A 297 -20.86 -3.64 4.22
N LYS A 298 -22.07 -3.88 4.73
CA LYS A 298 -22.29 -4.44 6.07
C LYS A 298 -21.66 -5.83 6.19
N THR A 299 -21.92 -6.73 5.24
CA THR A 299 -21.35 -8.08 5.23
C THR A 299 -19.82 -8.05 5.17
N ASN A 300 -19.21 -7.25 4.30
CA ASN A 300 -17.75 -7.23 4.20
C ASN A 300 -17.08 -6.64 5.43
N VAL A 301 -17.63 -5.57 5.99
CA VAL A 301 -17.03 -4.88 7.14
C VAL A 301 -17.31 -5.63 8.44
N GLU A 302 -18.55 -6.02 8.72
CA GLU A 302 -18.91 -6.64 10.00
C GLU A 302 -18.32 -8.04 10.15
N GLU A 303 -18.25 -8.83 9.07
CA GLU A 303 -17.61 -10.15 9.12
C GLU A 303 -16.09 -10.04 9.30
N GLU A 304 -15.44 -9.06 8.66
CA GLU A 304 -14.01 -8.82 8.86
C GLU A 304 -13.72 -8.39 10.30
N PHE A 305 -14.49 -7.45 10.84
CA PHE A 305 -14.32 -6.92 12.20
C PHE A 305 -15.03 -7.78 13.26
N LYS A 306 -15.18 -9.09 13.01
CA LYS A 306 -15.71 -10.06 13.96
C LYS A 306 -14.59 -10.79 14.68
N ARG A 307 -14.73 -10.99 16.00
CA ARG A 307 -13.81 -11.76 16.84
C ARG A 307 -14.58 -12.86 17.55
N ASP A 308 -14.85 -13.96 16.82
CA ASP A 308 -15.67 -15.08 17.30
C ASP A 308 -15.18 -15.64 18.64
N LEU A 309 -13.87 -15.81 18.80
CA LEU A 309 -13.27 -16.30 20.04
C LEU A 309 -13.52 -15.40 21.25
N LEU A 310 -13.71 -14.10 21.03
CA LEU A 310 -14.04 -13.12 22.06
C LEU A 310 -15.55 -12.88 22.19
N GLY A 311 -16.35 -13.44 21.27
CA GLY A 311 -17.76 -13.11 21.09
C GLY A 311 -17.97 -11.61 20.89
N TRP A 312 -17.03 -10.93 20.23
CA TRP A 312 -17.06 -9.49 19.98
C TRP A 312 -17.28 -9.20 18.50
N ASN A 313 -18.05 -8.16 18.18
CA ASN A 313 -18.26 -7.72 16.81
C ASN A 313 -18.42 -6.19 16.70
N LEU A 314 -18.13 -5.69 15.50
CA LEU A 314 -18.50 -4.36 15.05
C LEU A 314 -19.90 -4.40 14.43
N GLU A 315 -20.71 -3.37 14.68
CA GLU A 315 -21.98 -3.16 14.00
C GLU A 315 -22.04 -1.77 13.35
N MET A 316 -22.36 -1.75 12.07
CA MET A 316 -22.67 -0.56 11.29
C MET A 316 -24.16 -0.22 11.43
N ASN A 317 -24.42 0.96 11.97
CA ASN A 317 -25.77 1.51 12.12
C ASN A 317 -26.03 2.57 11.06
N TYR A 318 -26.88 2.23 10.09
CA TYR A 318 -27.26 3.13 9.02
C TYR A 318 -28.24 4.21 9.50
N VAL A 319 -27.93 5.46 9.18
CA VAL A 319 -28.80 6.62 9.43
C VAL A 319 -28.94 7.45 8.16
N GLU A 320 -30.11 8.03 7.93
CA GLU A 320 -30.37 8.80 6.71
C GLU A 320 -29.65 10.15 6.68
N ARG A 321 -29.53 10.80 7.84
CA ARG A 321 -29.06 12.18 7.98
C ARG A 321 -28.23 12.36 9.25
N GLY A 322 -27.25 13.26 9.18
CA GLY A 322 -26.38 13.64 10.28
C GLY A 322 -25.18 14.43 9.75
N ALA A 323 -24.63 15.32 10.57
CA ALA A 323 -23.41 16.05 10.22
C ALA A 323 -22.18 15.16 10.46
N GLY A 324 -21.22 15.20 9.53
CA GLY A 324 -19.93 14.50 9.69
C GLY A 324 -20.00 12.96 9.58
N LEU A 325 -21.10 12.41 9.10
CA LEU A 325 -21.26 10.96 8.96
C LEU A 325 -20.26 10.37 7.96
N ALA A 326 -19.71 9.22 8.34
CA ALA A 326 -19.00 8.38 7.37
C ALA A 326 -19.97 7.92 6.27
N HIS A 327 -19.52 7.91 5.01
CA HIS A 327 -20.36 7.52 3.87
C HIS A 327 -19.52 6.93 2.73
N LEU A 328 -20.19 6.25 1.81
CA LEU A 328 -19.58 5.62 0.65
C LEU A 328 -19.93 6.39 -0.64
N GLU A 329 -18.94 6.63 -1.48
CA GLU A 329 -19.07 7.20 -2.82
C GLU A 329 -18.40 6.29 -3.85
N PHE A 330 -19.08 6.00 -4.96
CA PHE A 330 -18.50 5.34 -6.12
C PHE A 330 -18.10 6.38 -7.16
N LYS A 331 -16.86 6.33 -7.64
CA LYS A 331 -16.37 7.20 -8.73
C LYS A 331 -15.64 6.34 -9.76
N PRO A 332 -15.85 6.52 -11.06
CA PRO A 332 -15.18 5.72 -12.07
C PRO A 332 -13.68 6.05 -12.12
N ASN A 333 -12.85 5.02 -12.29
CA ASN A 333 -11.40 5.13 -12.53
C ASN A 333 -10.64 5.83 -11.40
N VAL A 334 -11.05 5.59 -10.15
CA VAL A 334 -10.34 6.10 -8.97
C VAL A 334 -9.66 4.96 -8.23
N THR A 335 -8.49 5.23 -7.65
CA THR A 335 -7.96 4.35 -6.61
C THR A 335 -8.79 4.53 -5.34
N PRO A 336 -9.26 3.44 -4.72
CA PRO A 336 -9.99 3.55 -3.46
C PRO A 336 -9.17 4.26 -2.37
N HIS A 337 -9.86 5.05 -1.54
CA HIS A 337 -9.25 5.81 -0.46
C HIS A 337 -10.31 6.38 0.50
N VAL A 338 -9.89 6.76 1.71
CA VAL A 338 -10.67 7.63 2.59
C VAL A 338 -10.33 9.11 2.37
N SER A 339 -11.33 9.90 1.95
CA SER A 339 -11.25 11.36 1.82
C SER A 339 -11.91 12.09 2.99
N GLY A 340 -11.29 13.19 3.44
CA GLY A 340 -11.79 14.00 4.57
C GLY A 340 -11.93 13.24 5.89
N GLY A 341 -11.39 12.01 5.96
CA GLY A 341 -11.56 11.11 7.08
C GLY A 341 -12.95 10.48 7.22
N ASN A 342 -13.90 10.74 6.33
CA ASN A 342 -15.28 10.26 6.46
C ASN A 342 -15.87 9.72 5.15
N THR A 343 -15.28 10.02 3.99
CA THR A 343 -15.77 9.55 2.71
C THR A 343 -14.94 8.34 2.27
N LEU A 344 -15.54 7.15 2.28
CA LEU A 344 -15.01 6.00 1.56
C LEU A 344 -15.26 6.22 0.07
N VAL A 345 -14.19 6.34 -0.72
CA VAL A 345 -14.28 6.42 -2.17
C VAL A 345 -13.88 5.07 -2.75
N MET A 346 -14.75 4.46 -3.55
CA MET A 346 -14.51 3.20 -4.26
C MET A 346 -14.61 3.40 -5.78
N ASP A 347 -13.96 2.54 -6.56
CA ASP A 347 -14.08 2.57 -8.02
C ASP A 347 -15.45 2.05 -8.47
N ALA A 348 -16.17 2.84 -9.25
CA ALA A 348 -17.47 2.47 -9.82
C ALA A 348 -17.37 1.37 -10.90
N ASN A 349 -16.19 1.17 -11.49
CA ASN A 349 -15.97 0.21 -12.56
C ASN A 349 -15.56 -1.19 -12.05
N THR A 350 -15.22 -1.31 -10.77
CA THR A 350 -14.81 -2.58 -10.16
C THR A 350 -16.03 -3.31 -9.61
N PRO A 351 -16.32 -4.56 -10.03
CA PRO A 351 -17.45 -5.31 -9.50
C PRO A 351 -17.33 -5.53 -7.99
N LEU A 352 -18.45 -5.35 -7.25
CA LEU A 352 -18.50 -5.52 -5.80
C LEU A 352 -18.12 -6.95 -5.35
N GLY A 353 -18.39 -7.93 -6.21
CA GLY A 353 -18.09 -9.35 -5.99
C GLY A 353 -16.60 -9.71 -6.13
N GLU A 354 -15.76 -8.82 -6.67
CA GLU A 354 -14.34 -9.11 -6.82
C GLU A 354 -13.63 -9.06 -5.46
N TRP A 355 -12.77 -10.03 -5.22
CA TRP A 355 -12.07 -10.16 -3.94
C TRP A 355 -11.25 -8.90 -3.59
N ASP A 356 -10.60 -8.28 -4.57
CA ASP A 356 -9.87 -7.03 -4.38
C ASP A 356 -10.78 -5.91 -3.88
N SER A 357 -12.02 -5.82 -4.38
CA SER A 357 -13.01 -4.82 -3.94
C SER A 357 -13.44 -5.07 -2.49
N MET A 358 -13.68 -6.35 -2.15
CA MET A 358 -14.03 -6.78 -0.79
C MET A 358 -12.93 -6.51 0.23
N TRP A 359 -11.67 -6.82 -0.09
CA TRP A 359 -10.55 -6.51 0.79
C TRP A 359 -10.37 -5.00 0.94
N THR A 360 -10.46 -4.27 -0.18
CA THR A 360 -10.24 -2.82 -0.18
C THR A 360 -11.27 -2.10 0.68
N ILE A 361 -12.56 -2.46 0.60
CA ILE A 361 -13.57 -1.81 1.44
C ILE A 361 -13.32 -2.05 2.93
N ARG A 362 -12.79 -3.22 3.32
CA ARG A 362 -12.44 -3.53 4.72
C ARG A 362 -11.28 -2.69 5.21
N HIS A 363 -10.22 -2.60 4.40
CA HIS A 363 -9.04 -1.79 4.70
C HIS A 363 -9.40 -0.31 4.83
N GLU A 364 -10.11 0.23 3.83
CA GLU A 364 -10.56 1.63 3.85
C GLU A 364 -11.52 1.91 5.02
N TYR A 365 -12.37 0.95 5.38
CA TYR A 365 -13.19 1.07 6.59
C TYR A 365 -12.33 1.14 7.87
N GLY A 366 -11.19 0.44 7.93
CA GLY A 366 -10.20 0.63 8.99
C GLY A 366 -9.74 2.09 9.13
N HIS A 367 -9.55 2.80 8.01
CA HIS A 367 -9.24 4.24 8.02
C HIS A 367 -10.43 5.11 8.47
N ILE A 368 -11.67 4.71 8.21
CA ILE A 368 -12.85 5.35 8.81
C ILE A 368 -12.77 5.27 10.33
N LEU A 369 -12.37 4.12 10.87
CA LEU A 369 -12.07 3.91 12.30
C LEU A 369 -10.76 4.53 12.77
N ARG A 370 -10.11 5.35 11.93
CA ARG A 370 -8.89 6.12 12.25
C ARG A 370 -7.65 5.26 12.45
N LEU A 371 -7.68 3.99 12.05
CA LEU A 371 -6.49 3.14 12.06
C LEU A 371 -5.49 3.66 10.99
N PRO A 372 -4.22 3.87 11.35
CA PRO A 372 -3.20 4.24 10.38
C PRO A 372 -2.79 3.03 9.52
N ASP A 373 -2.24 3.33 8.34
CA ASP A 373 -1.48 2.35 7.56
C ASP A 373 -0.26 1.86 8.33
N CYS A 374 0.03 0.56 8.23
CA CYS A 374 1.20 -0.07 8.81
C CYS A 374 2.17 -0.70 7.79
N TYR A 375 2.23 -0.11 6.61
CA TYR A 375 3.32 -0.33 5.65
C TYR A 375 4.16 0.94 5.48
N PHE A 376 5.36 0.77 4.92
CA PHE A 376 6.25 1.89 4.71
C PHE A 376 7.06 1.77 3.42
N GLU A 377 7.32 2.93 2.81
CA GLU A 377 8.09 3.06 1.60
C GLU A 377 8.90 4.35 1.57
N PHE A 378 10.15 4.23 1.14
CA PHE A 378 11.11 5.32 1.01
C PHE A 378 12.14 5.02 -0.09
N TYR A 379 12.92 6.02 -0.48
CA TYR A 379 14.01 5.89 -1.45
C TYR A 379 15.36 5.87 -0.74
N ASP A 380 16.12 4.80 -0.93
CA ASP A 380 17.50 4.72 -0.48
C ASP A 380 18.43 5.31 -1.56
N SER A 381 18.86 6.55 -1.32
CA SER A 381 19.78 7.28 -2.21
C SER A 381 21.16 6.63 -2.36
N LYS A 382 21.59 5.77 -1.42
CA LYS A 382 22.89 5.10 -1.51
C LYS A 382 22.83 3.92 -2.46
N GLU A 383 21.74 3.16 -2.41
CA GLU A 383 21.52 2.02 -3.28
C GLU A 383 20.86 2.41 -4.62
N ASN A 384 20.32 3.63 -4.71
CA ASN A 384 19.48 4.08 -5.83
C ASN A 384 18.27 3.14 -6.03
N LEU A 385 17.63 2.76 -4.93
CA LEU A 385 16.49 1.84 -4.92
C LEU A 385 15.38 2.38 -4.03
N MET A 386 14.15 2.19 -4.46
CA MET A 386 12.99 2.24 -3.59
C MET A 386 13.01 1.03 -2.66
N VAL A 387 12.64 1.24 -1.41
CA VAL A 387 12.53 0.20 -0.38
C VAL A 387 11.12 0.27 0.17
N ASN A 388 10.40 -0.84 0.14
CA ASN A 388 9.12 -0.95 0.81
C ASN A 388 8.99 -2.24 1.62
N TYR A 389 8.15 -2.19 2.64
CA TYR A 389 7.82 -3.31 3.50
C TYR A 389 6.56 -3.04 4.31
N GLN A 390 5.97 -4.12 4.82
CA GLN A 390 4.81 -4.18 5.68
C GLN A 390 5.31 -4.57 7.07
N LEU A 391 4.88 -3.85 8.11
CA LEU A 391 5.41 -4.09 9.46
C LEU A 391 4.86 -5.41 10.05
N ASP A 392 3.65 -5.79 9.66
CA ASP A 392 3.01 -7.06 9.99
C ASP A 392 2.17 -7.55 8.79
N VAL A 393 2.59 -8.63 8.12
CA VAL A 393 1.90 -9.12 6.92
C VAL A 393 0.52 -9.72 7.20
N THR A 394 0.20 -9.98 8.48
CA THR A 394 -1.07 -10.55 8.94
C THR A 394 -2.09 -9.49 9.36
N ASP A 395 -1.71 -8.21 9.38
CA ASP A 395 -2.56 -7.10 9.77
C ASP A 395 -3.29 -6.48 8.56
N LEU A 396 -4.61 -6.35 8.65
CA LEU A 396 -5.45 -5.72 7.63
C LEU A 396 -4.95 -4.33 7.21
N MET A 397 -4.36 -3.56 8.13
CA MET A 397 -3.88 -2.21 7.84
C MET A 397 -2.47 -2.18 7.24
N CYS A 398 -1.81 -3.33 7.14
CA CYS A 398 -0.44 -3.43 6.62
C CYS A 398 -0.41 -4.09 5.24
N SER A 399 -1.30 -5.03 4.98
CA SER A 399 -1.11 -6.04 3.94
C SER A 399 -2.43 -6.50 3.33
N ARG A 400 -2.43 -6.70 2.00
CA ARG A 400 -3.54 -7.36 1.27
C ARG A 400 -3.82 -8.80 1.73
N SER A 401 -2.87 -9.40 2.43
CA SER A 401 -3.02 -10.76 2.98
C SER A 401 -3.33 -10.77 4.47
N GLY A 402 -3.38 -9.59 5.08
CA GLY A 402 -3.75 -9.43 6.47
C GLY A 402 -5.26 -9.36 6.65
N ASP A 403 -5.68 -9.70 7.86
CA ASP A 403 -7.06 -9.69 8.30
C ASP A 403 -7.13 -8.94 9.66
N MET A 404 -8.34 -8.77 10.20
CA MET A 404 -8.56 -8.26 11.56
C MET A 404 -7.89 -9.17 12.60
N ASN A 405 -6.88 -8.65 13.28
CA ASN A 405 -6.10 -9.37 14.30
C ASN A 405 -6.27 -8.79 15.73
N ASP A 406 -5.61 -9.41 16.71
CA ASP A 406 -5.65 -8.97 18.11
C ASP A 406 -5.11 -7.55 18.30
N ARG A 407 -4.08 -7.17 17.54
CA ARG A 407 -3.52 -5.82 17.63
C ARG A 407 -4.52 -4.75 17.20
N ILE A 408 -5.33 -5.01 16.16
CA ILE A 408 -6.39 -4.10 15.75
C ILE A 408 -7.45 -4.01 16.85
N TYR A 409 -7.90 -5.15 17.36
CA TYR A 409 -8.91 -5.22 18.41
C TYR A 409 -8.48 -4.44 19.67
N GLU A 410 -7.27 -4.67 20.16
CA GLU A 410 -6.76 -4.02 21.36
C GLU A 410 -6.59 -2.51 21.17
N GLU A 411 -6.21 -2.06 19.97
CA GLU A 411 -6.14 -0.63 19.67
C GLU A 411 -7.53 0.01 19.63
N LEU A 412 -8.51 -0.63 18.99
CA LEU A 412 -9.90 -0.15 19.00
C LEU A 412 -10.44 -0.12 20.44
N LYS A 413 -10.17 -1.15 21.24
CA LYS A 413 -10.59 -1.22 22.64
C LYS A 413 -9.97 -0.11 23.47
N ARG A 414 -8.65 0.10 23.35
CA ARG A 414 -7.93 1.18 24.05
C ARG A 414 -8.55 2.56 23.81
N VAL A 415 -9.08 2.77 22.61
CA VAL A 415 -9.54 4.08 22.13
C VAL A 415 -11.03 4.29 22.34
N TYR A 416 -11.84 3.27 22.08
CA TYR A 416 -13.29 3.40 21.97
C TYR A 416 -14.04 2.78 23.16
N PHE A 417 -13.46 1.81 23.88
CA PHE A 417 -14.14 1.17 25.00
C PHE A 417 -14.12 2.06 26.25
N ARG A 418 -15.29 2.36 26.82
CA ARG A 418 -15.46 3.23 28.00
C ARG A 418 -16.24 2.56 29.13
#